data_AF-A0A3D1X6R9-F1
#
_entry.id   AF-A0A3D1X6R9-F1
#
_cell.length_a   1.000
_cell.length_b   1.000
_cell.length_c   1.000
_cell.angle_alpha   90.00
_cell.angle_beta   90.00
_cell.angle_gamma   90.00
#
_symmetry.space_group_name_H-M   'P 1'
#
loop_
_entity.id
_entity.type
_entity.pdbx_description
1 polymer ?
#
loop_
_entity_poly.entity_id
_entity_poly.type
_entity_poly.pdbx_seq_one_letter_code
_entity_poly.pdbx_strand_id
1 'polypeptide(L)'
;MEITSVCPYCGKEMRDGAIPVLRDIYWCARGEDGMLKDGFGDEKEQVWLGRAGLLGDYYTPARYCESCKVVIVPVPEIEWPLDKLDKKFTAWQEKMSAQREERKAQREEEKREERSRKRREKDPWEV
;
A
#
# COMPACT_ATOMS: atom_id res chain seq x y z
N MET A 1 -14.29 -1.81 -5.42
CA MET A 1 -15.22 -1.74 -6.56
C MET A 1 -16.43 -2.66 -6.35
N GLU A 2 -17.68 -2.16 -6.40
CA GLU A 2 -18.88 -3.00 -6.31
C GLU A 2 -19.07 -3.76 -7.62
N ILE A 3 -19.03 -5.10 -7.56
CA ILE A 3 -19.11 -5.93 -8.76
C ILE A 3 -20.59 -5.91 -9.22
N THR A 4 -20.91 -5.29 -10.36
CA THR A 4 -22.29 -5.22 -10.89
C THR A 4 -22.70 -6.53 -11.57
N SER A 5 -23.82 -7.14 -11.16
CA SER A 5 -24.31 -8.44 -11.67
C SER A 5 -24.85 -8.39 -13.11
N VAL A 6 -24.67 -7.25 -13.79
CA VAL A 6 -25.28 -6.93 -15.08
C VAL A 6 -24.18 -6.73 -16.13
N CYS A 7 -24.39 -7.30 -17.30
CA CYS A 7 -23.46 -7.21 -18.41
C CYS A 7 -23.38 -5.77 -18.95
N PRO A 8 -22.19 -5.15 -19.01
CA PRO A 8 -22.03 -3.78 -19.52
C PRO A 8 -22.29 -3.65 -21.02
N TYR A 9 -22.33 -4.76 -21.76
CA TYR A 9 -22.57 -4.75 -23.21
C TYR A 9 -24.04 -4.88 -23.59
N CYS A 10 -24.83 -5.65 -22.85
CA CYS A 10 -26.22 -5.95 -23.21
C CYS A 10 -27.25 -5.70 -22.11
N GLY A 11 -26.83 -5.29 -20.91
CA GLY A 11 -27.72 -4.99 -19.79
C GLY A 11 -28.42 -6.21 -19.16
N LYS A 12 -28.07 -7.43 -19.56
CA LYS A 12 -28.64 -8.68 -19.00
C LYS A 12 -27.85 -9.16 -17.79
N GLU A 13 -28.52 -9.90 -16.92
CA GLU A 13 -27.87 -10.57 -15.79
C GLU A 13 -26.76 -11.51 -16.24
N MET A 14 -25.68 -11.53 -15.47
CA MET A 14 -24.52 -12.39 -15.69
C MET A 14 -24.53 -13.53 -14.69
N ARG A 15 -23.97 -14.68 -15.10
CA ARG A 15 -23.71 -15.78 -14.17
C ARG A 15 -22.45 -15.50 -13.38
N ASP A 16 -22.53 -15.67 -12.08
CA ASP A 16 -21.36 -15.72 -11.22
C ASP A 16 -20.56 -17.01 -11.46
N GLY A 17 -19.24 -16.87 -11.36
CA GLY A 17 -18.29 -17.96 -11.49
C GLY A 17 -16.92 -17.53 -10.99
N ALA A 18 -15.93 -18.37 -11.24
CA ALA A 18 -14.54 -18.05 -10.91
C ALA A 18 -13.58 -18.77 -11.84
N ILE A 19 -12.41 -18.19 -12.06
CA ILE A 19 -11.34 -18.77 -12.87
C ILE A 19 -10.31 -19.39 -11.93
N PRO A 20 -9.92 -20.66 -12.13
CA PRO A 20 -8.87 -21.27 -11.34
C PRO A 20 -7.50 -20.61 -11.60
N VAL A 21 -6.81 -20.23 -10.53
CA VAL A 21 -5.53 -19.53 -10.51
C VAL A 21 -4.46 -20.50 -9.98
N LEU A 22 -3.85 -21.27 -10.88
CA LEU A 22 -2.73 -22.17 -10.56
C LEU A 22 -1.39 -21.44 -10.49
N ARG A 23 -1.29 -20.33 -11.23
CA ARG A 23 -0.19 -19.36 -11.23
C ARG A 23 -0.81 -17.98 -11.28
N ASP A 24 -0.07 -16.97 -10.86
CA ASP A 24 -0.52 -15.58 -10.96
C ASP A 24 -0.95 -15.27 -12.41
N ILE A 25 -2.12 -14.66 -12.54
CA ILE A 25 -2.72 -14.30 -13.83
C ILE A 25 -2.68 -12.77 -13.95
N TYR A 26 -2.09 -12.30 -15.04
CA TYR A 26 -1.91 -10.89 -15.35
C TYR A 26 -2.61 -10.55 -16.67
N TRP A 27 -3.14 -9.34 -16.76
CA TRP A 27 -3.53 -8.79 -18.04
C TRP A 27 -2.29 -8.23 -18.74
N CYS A 28 -2.00 -8.75 -19.92
CA CYS A 28 -0.88 -8.29 -20.74
C CYS A 28 -1.39 -7.25 -21.74
N ALA A 29 -1.00 -5.99 -21.54
CA ALA A 29 -1.27 -4.94 -22.50
C ALA A 29 -0.57 -5.24 -23.83
N ARG A 30 -1.26 -4.92 -24.93
CA ARG A 30 -0.63 -4.90 -26.25
C ARG A 30 0.15 -3.61 -26.41
N GLY A 31 1.44 -3.71 -26.75
CA GLY A 31 2.30 -2.57 -27.04
C GLY A 31 1.91 -1.86 -28.34
N GLU A 32 2.48 -0.68 -28.58
CA GLU A 32 2.29 0.08 -29.82
C GLU A 32 2.84 -0.66 -31.05
N ASP A 33 3.81 -1.54 -30.85
CA ASP A 33 4.37 -2.46 -31.83
C ASP A 33 3.44 -3.63 -32.18
N GLY A 34 2.27 -3.72 -31.54
CA GLY A 34 1.31 -4.80 -31.72
C GLY A 34 1.71 -6.11 -31.04
N MET A 35 2.84 -6.16 -30.33
CA MET A 35 3.26 -7.33 -29.57
C MET A 35 2.64 -7.32 -28.18
N LEU A 36 2.33 -8.51 -27.65
CA LEU A 36 1.98 -8.64 -26.24
C LEU A 36 3.25 -8.43 -25.43
N LYS A 37 3.25 -7.46 -24.52
CA LYS A 37 4.36 -7.31 -23.58
C LYS A 37 4.47 -8.59 -22.77
N ASP A 38 5.68 -9.11 -22.65
CA ASP A 38 6.01 -10.20 -21.75
C ASP A 38 5.51 -9.78 -20.36
N GLY A 39 4.69 -10.61 -19.70
CA GLY A 39 4.09 -10.33 -18.39
C GLY A 39 5.08 -10.18 -17.23
N PHE A 40 6.33 -9.81 -17.52
CA PHE A 40 7.46 -9.57 -16.62
C PHE A 40 8.01 -8.12 -16.74
N GLY A 41 7.19 -7.17 -17.21
CA GLY A 41 7.51 -5.74 -17.13
C GLY A 41 7.42 -5.18 -15.70
N ASP A 42 7.72 -3.90 -15.51
CA ASP A 42 7.65 -3.22 -14.20
C ASP A 42 6.36 -3.57 -13.44
N GLU A 43 6.49 -4.14 -12.24
CA GLU A 43 5.37 -4.65 -11.42
C GLU A 43 4.28 -3.59 -11.14
N LYS A 44 4.62 -2.31 -11.30
CA LYS A 44 3.73 -1.16 -11.07
C LYS A 44 2.76 -0.88 -12.22
N GLU A 45 3.04 -1.34 -13.43
CA GLU A 45 2.15 -1.17 -14.60
C GLU A 45 1.31 -2.43 -14.91
N GLN A 46 1.62 -3.55 -14.27
CA GLN A 46 0.90 -4.80 -14.52
C GLN A 46 -0.45 -4.81 -13.80
N VAL A 47 -1.49 -5.19 -14.53
CA VAL A 47 -2.83 -5.38 -13.96
C VAL A 47 -2.97 -6.84 -13.52
N TRP A 48 -2.96 -7.05 -12.21
CA TRP A 48 -3.12 -8.36 -11.59
C TRP A 48 -4.59 -8.77 -11.62
N LEU A 49 -4.89 -9.95 -12.16
CA LEU A 49 -6.25 -10.49 -12.24
C LEU A 49 -6.51 -11.60 -11.21
N GLY A 50 -5.47 -12.28 -10.76
CA GLY A 50 -5.56 -13.32 -9.74
C GLY A 50 -4.19 -13.69 -9.23
N ARG A 51 -4.07 -13.92 -7.92
CA ARG A 51 -2.84 -14.38 -7.28
C ARG A 51 -3.01 -15.83 -6.84
N ALA A 52 -2.05 -16.68 -7.21
CA ALA A 52 -1.95 -18.02 -6.66
C ALA A 52 -1.55 -17.90 -5.18
N GLY A 53 -2.56 -17.93 -4.31
CA GLY A 53 -2.33 -17.94 -2.87
C GLY A 53 -1.61 -19.22 -2.43
N LEU A 54 -0.72 -19.10 -1.44
CA LEU A 54 -0.09 -20.25 -0.76
C LEU A 54 -1.08 -21.05 0.11
N LEU A 55 -2.27 -20.51 0.38
CA LEU A 55 -3.23 -21.00 1.37
C LEU A 55 -4.68 -21.14 0.85
N GLY A 56 -4.87 -21.43 -0.44
CA GLY A 56 -6.16 -21.98 -0.90
C GLY A 56 -7.11 -21.06 -1.69
N ASP A 57 -6.77 -19.79 -1.92
CA ASP A 57 -7.56 -18.89 -2.77
C ASP A 57 -7.27 -19.13 -4.26
N TYR A 58 -7.49 -20.36 -4.71
CA TYR A 58 -7.19 -20.82 -6.08
C TYR A 58 -8.17 -20.29 -7.13
N TYR A 59 -9.04 -19.34 -6.81
CA TYR A 59 -10.10 -18.92 -7.72
C TYR A 59 -10.24 -17.40 -7.70
N THR A 60 -10.08 -16.76 -8.86
CA THR A 60 -10.41 -15.34 -9.02
C THR A 60 -11.88 -15.21 -9.45
N PRO A 61 -12.71 -14.41 -8.74
CA PRO A 61 -14.09 -14.18 -9.13
C PRO A 61 -14.18 -13.72 -10.59
N ALA A 62 -15.14 -14.26 -11.34
CA ALA A 62 -15.36 -13.89 -12.74
C ALA A 62 -16.84 -14.03 -13.08
N ARG A 63 -17.33 -13.22 -14.00
CA ARG A 63 -18.73 -13.26 -14.42
C ARG A 63 -18.86 -13.58 -15.89
N TYR A 64 -19.79 -14.46 -16.23
CA TYR A 64 -20.04 -14.85 -17.60
C TYR A 64 -21.40 -14.37 -18.08
N CYS A 65 -21.41 -13.58 -19.16
CA CYS A 65 -22.64 -13.23 -19.85
C CYS A 65 -22.96 -14.29 -20.91
N GLU A 66 -24.06 -15.03 -20.75
CA GLU A 66 -24.48 -16.04 -21.72
C GLU A 66 -24.87 -15.46 -23.09
N SER A 67 -25.40 -14.22 -23.11
CA SER A 67 -25.84 -13.57 -24.34
C SER A 67 -24.68 -13.03 -25.17
N CYS A 68 -23.71 -12.36 -24.54
CA CYS A 68 -22.55 -11.79 -25.24
C CYS A 68 -21.38 -12.77 -25.38
N LYS A 69 -21.41 -13.91 -24.66
CA LYS A 69 -20.29 -14.85 -24.58
C LYS A 69 -18.99 -14.23 -24.05
N VAL A 70 -19.11 -13.23 -23.18
CA VAL A 70 -17.98 -12.51 -22.57
C VAL A 70 -17.82 -12.91 -21.11
N VAL A 71 -16.57 -13.09 -20.68
CA VAL A 71 -16.20 -13.21 -19.27
C VAL A 71 -15.61 -11.88 -18.80
N ILE A 72 -16.09 -11.39 -17.66
CA ILE A 72 -15.58 -10.18 -17.01
C ILE A 72 -14.90 -10.60 -15.71
N VAL A 73 -13.62 -10.28 -15.60
CA VAL A 73 -12.83 -10.51 -14.40
C VAL A 73 -12.62 -9.15 -13.73
N PRO A 74 -13.24 -8.89 -12.57
CA PRO A 74 -12.96 -7.67 -11.83
C PRO A 74 -11.50 -7.65 -11.41
N VAL A 75 -10.85 -6.50 -11.60
CA VAL A 75 -9.48 -6.29 -11.14
C VAL A 75 -9.51 -6.12 -9.62
N PRO A 76 -8.84 -6.99 -8.84
CA PRO A 76 -8.71 -6.79 -7.40
C PRO A 76 -7.93 -5.50 -7.12
N GLU A 77 -8.46 -4.64 -6.25
CA GLU A 77 -7.72 -3.51 -5.71
C GLU A 77 -6.67 -4.05 -4.73
N ILE A 78 -5.43 -4.20 -5.20
CA ILE A 78 -4.30 -4.55 -4.34
C ILE A 78 -3.84 -3.25 -3.65
N GLU A 79 -4.26 -3.01 -2.41
CA GLU A 79 -3.57 -2.05 -1.53
C GLU A 79 -2.15 -2.58 -1.30
N TRP A 80 -1.17 -1.95 -1.94
CA TRP A 80 0.22 -2.40 -1.85
C TRP A 80 0.73 -2.26 -0.40
N PRO A 81 1.27 -3.32 0.23
CA PRO A 81 1.69 -3.28 1.64
C PRO A 81 2.79 -2.25 1.95
N LEU A 82 3.61 -1.87 0.96
CA LEU A 82 4.58 -0.78 1.08
C LEU A 82 3.92 0.57 1.36
N ASP A 83 2.73 0.88 0.83
CA ASP A 83 2.05 2.14 1.17
C ASP A 83 1.63 2.18 2.63
N LYS A 84 1.33 1.01 3.21
CA LYS A 84 1.00 0.87 4.64
C LYS A 84 2.27 0.90 5.51
N LEU A 85 3.40 0.44 4.98
CA LEU A 85 4.70 0.48 5.65
C LEU A 85 5.31 1.89 5.60
N ASP A 86 5.24 2.59 4.47
CA ASP A 86 5.70 3.97 4.34
C ASP A 86 4.92 4.90 5.27
N LYS A 87 3.59 4.77 5.32
CA LYS A 87 2.75 5.52 6.29
C LYS A 87 3.13 5.24 7.75
N LYS A 88 3.53 4.00 8.07
CA LYS A 88 3.99 3.65 9.43
C LYS A 88 5.39 4.15 9.71
N PHE A 89 6.27 4.17 8.71
CA PHE A 89 7.65 4.61 8.82
C PHE A 89 7.73 6.13 8.95
N THR A 90 6.94 6.88 8.17
CA THR A 90 6.83 8.34 8.30
C THR A 90 6.25 8.74 9.65
N ALA A 91 5.16 8.10 10.08
CA ALA A 91 4.57 8.36 11.40
C ALA A 91 5.54 8.02 12.55
N TRP A 92 6.40 7.02 12.39
CA TRP A 92 7.44 6.69 13.36
C TRP A 92 8.61 7.70 13.32
N GLN A 93 9.03 8.15 12.13
CA GLN A 93 10.06 9.17 11.97
C GLN A 93 9.64 10.51 12.60
N GLU A 94 8.38 10.94 12.41
CA GLU A 94 7.84 12.16 13.00
C GLU A 94 7.75 12.08 14.53
N LYS A 95 7.35 10.91 15.06
CA LYS A 95 7.36 10.69 16.51
C LYS A 95 8.78 10.70 17.09
N MET A 96 9.74 10.14 16.37
CA MET A 96 11.15 10.12 16.79
C MET A 96 11.80 11.50 16.71
N SER A 97 11.46 12.32 15.71
CA SER A 97 11.96 13.69 15.59
C SER A 97 11.39 14.58 16.69
N ALA A 98 10.08 14.50 16.96
CA ALA A 98 9.43 15.23 18.05
C ALA A 98 10.03 14.86 19.41
N GLN A 99 10.18 13.56 19.70
CA GLN A 99 10.79 13.10 20.96
C GLN A 99 12.26 13.53 21.10
N ARG A 100 13.00 13.65 19.99
CA ARG A 100 14.39 14.10 20.01
C ARG A 100 14.51 15.59 20.27
N GLU A 101 13.61 16.40 19.72
CA GLU A 101 13.54 17.84 19.99
C GLU A 101 13.11 18.12 21.44
N GLU A 102 12.13 17.40 21.97
CA GLU A 102 11.73 17.48 23.38
C GLU A 102 12.88 17.11 24.34
N ARG A 103 13.64 16.04 24.04
CA ARG A 103 14.81 15.66 24.84
C ARG A 103 15.95 16.69 24.73
N LYS A 104 16.10 17.38 23.60
CA LYS A 104 17.08 18.47 23.47
C LYS A 104 16.65 19.67 24.28
N ALA A 105 15.37 20.05 24.21
CA ALA A 105 14.80 21.14 25.00
C ALA A 105 14.93 20.88 26.50
N GLN A 106 14.61 19.67 26.96
CA GLN A 106 14.80 19.26 28.37
C GLN A 106 16.27 19.33 28.80
N ARG A 107 17.21 18.87 27.96
CA ARG A 107 18.65 18.96 28.26
C ARG A 107 19.15 20.40 28.28
N GLU A 108 18.57 21.28 27.48
CA GLU A 108 18.93 22.69 27.44
C GLU A 108 18.36 23.45 28.65
N GLU A 109 17.14 23.12 29.05
CA GLU A 109 16.49 23.63 30.26
C GLU A 109 17.22 23.15 31.52
N GLU A 110 17.56 21.86 31.61
CA GLU A 110 18.34 21.30 32.72
C GLU A 110 19.73 21.95 32.80
N LYS A 111 20.41 22.20 31.68
CA LYS A 111 21.67 22.96 31.64
C LYS A 111 21.49 24.41 32.07
N ARG A 112 20.34 25.02 31.76
CA ARG A 112 20.03 26.41 32.15
C ARG A 112 19.72 26.50 33.64
N GLU A 113 19.01 25.53 34.19
CA GLU A 113 18.78 25.39 35.63
C GLU A 113 20.07 25.08 36.38
N GLU A 114 20.93 24.19 35.88
CA GLU A 114 22.23 23.89 36.49
C GLU A 114 23.14 25.12 36.47
N ARG A 115 23.16 25.89 35.37
CA ARG A 115 23.88 27.17 35.29
C ARG A 115 23.33 28.22 36.26
N SER A 116 22.01 28.27 36.47
CA SER A 116 21.40 29.21 37.41
C SER A 116 21.64 28.81 38.87
N ARG A 117 21.61 27.50 39.18
CA ARG A 117 21.98 26.94 40.50
C ARG A 117 23.44 27.21 40.82
N LYS A 118 24.36 26.94 39.88
CA LYS A 118 25.79 27.26 40.02
C LYS A 118 26.04 28.76 40.21
N ARG A 119 25.23 29.65 39.62
CA ARG A 119 25.32 31.10 39.86
C ARG A 119 24.82 31.50 41.26
N ARG A 120 23.83 30.79 41.82
CA ARG A 120 23.31 31.04 43.17
C ARG A 120 24.21 30.47 44.27
N GLU A 121 24.91 29.37 43.98
CA GLU A 121 25.85 28.71 44.89
C GLU A 121 27.27 29.29 44.82
N LYS A 122 27.58 30.15 43.84
CA LYS A 122 28.90 30.79 43.75
C LYS A 122 29.03 31.88 44.80
N ASP A 123 29.91 31.65 45.76
CA ASP A 123 30.22 32.56 46.86
C ASP A 123 30.78 33.89 46.31
N PRO A 124 30.30 35.08 46.72
CA PRO A 124 30.72 36.36 46.15
C PRO A 124 32.21 36.72 46.30
N TRP A 125 32.99 35.93 47.03
CA TRP A 125 34.40 36.21 47.36
C TRP A 125 35.42 35.20 46.83
N GLU A 126 35.02 34.26 45.96
CA GLU A 126 36.00 33.45 45.22
C GLU A 126 36.54 34.22 44.00
N VAL A 127 37.72 34.85 44.18
CA VAL A 127 38.57 35.43 43.13
C VAL A 127 39.57 34.38 42.65
#